data_AF-A0A7S0B190-F1
#
_entry.id   AF-A0A7S0B190-F1
#
_cell.length_a   1.000
_cell.length_b   1.000
_cell.length_c   1.000
_cell.angle_alpha   90.00
_cell.angle_beta   90.00
_cell.angle_gamma   90.00
#
_symmetry.space_group_name_H-M   'P 1'
#
loop_
_entity.id
_entity.type
_entity.pdbx_description
1 polymer ?
#
loop_
_entity_poly.entity_id
_entity_poly.type
_entity_poly.pdbx_seq_one_letter_code
_entity_poly.pdbx_strand_id
1 'polypeptide(L)'
;PKKSYPRVEFDYDKIPAKPAVEPPLPSSEAAQNHVPNSYLNSQLAHEKIAAIRAKSTISAKDAVNIDYSQDAGLYPETFPYFVRGRDSLREYITSLFTSQIALYDGAMGTMIQNYSKRNRLEEEEYRGDKFKDWSCNVKGNNDMLSITQPHVIQGIYRQYLEEGGSNLIGTNTFSSTTIAMADYEMEDYAYELNYEGARLAREVCDEVTAKDPTKPRFVVGAIGPTNRTGSISPSVEDPSARNVTFDELVETYFEQIVGLMDGGADILMV
;
A
#
# COMPACT_ATOMS: atom_id res chain seq x y z
N PRO A 1 -35.16 -9.74 -29.51
CA PRO A 1 -35.23 -10.33 -28.15
C PRO A 1 -33.97 -11.14 -27.83
N LYS A 2 -33.16 -10.70 -26.85
CA LYS A 2 -32.02 -11.50 -26.36
C LYS A 2 -32.56 -12.83 -25.83
N LYS A 3 -32.04 -13.96 -26.33
CA LYS A 3 -32.34 -15.29 -25.78
C LYS A 3 -31.91 -15.30 -24.32
N SER A 4 -32.88 -15.34 -23.42
CA SER A 4 -32.64 -15.62 -22.00
C SER A 4 -32.35 -17.11 -21.89
N TYR A 5 -31.12 -17.45 -21.51
CA TYR A 5 -30.79 -18.81 -21.12
C TYR A 5 -31.02 -18.92 -19.61
N PRO A 6 -31.71 -19.97 -19.13
CA PRO A 6 -31.87 -20.18 -17.69
C PRO A 6 -30.50 -20.34 -17.03
N ARG A 7 -30.33 -19.72 -15.86
CA ARG A 7 -29.14 -19.86 -15.03
C ARG A 7 -28.97 -21.34 -14.66
N VAL A 8 -27.76 -21.88 -14.86
CA VAL A 8 -27.42 -23.23 -14.39
C VAL A 8 -27.43 -23.22 -12.87
N GLU A 9 -28.23 -24.08 -12.25
CA GLU A 9 -28.23 -24.29 -10.80
C GLU A 9 -27.09 -25.23 -10.43
N PHE A 10 -26.23 -24.80 -9.51
CA PHE A 10 -25.15 -25.60 -8.96
C PHE A 10 -25.54 -26.13 -7.57
N ASP A 11 -24.86 -27.17 -7.09
CA ASP A 11 -25.17 -27.73 -5.77
C ASP A 11 -25.01 -26.72 -4.62
N TYR A 12 -24.17 -25.69 -4.78
CA TYR A 12 -24.03 -24.62 -3.80
C TYR A 12 -25.21 -23.62 -3.80
N ASP A 13 -26.03 -23.54 -4.85
CA ASP A 13 -27.24 -22.70 -4.86
C ASP A 13 -28.31 -23.23 -3.89
N LYS A 14 -28.21 -24.51 -3.50
CA LYS A 14 -29.06 -25.15 -2.48
C LYS A 14 -28.62 -24.83 -1.06
N ILE A 15 -27.41 -24.27 -0.88
CA ILE A 15 -26.89 -23.89 0.43
C ILE A 15 -27.50 -22.52 0.77
N PRO A 16 -28.29 -22.40 1.86
CA PRO A 16 -28.81 -21.11 2.29
C PRO A 16 -27.64 -20.17 2.52
N ALA A 17 -27.63 -19.01 1.85
CA ALA A 17 -26.63 -18.00 2.07
C ALA A 17 -26.66 -17.62 3.56
N LYS A 18 -25.62 -17.99 4.30
CA LYS A 18 -25.40 -17.48 5.64
C LYS A 18 -24.77 -16.11 5.47
N PRO A 19 -25.40 -15.03 5.95
CA PRO A 19 -24.73 -13.73 6.02
C PRO A 19 -23.40 -13.96 6.73
N ALA A 20 -22.30 -13.52 6.11
CA ALA A 20 -21.03 -13.46 6.81
C ALA A 20 -21.21 -12.43 7.92
N VAL A 21 -21.47 -12.92 9.14
CA VAL A 21 -21.77 -12.05 10.29
C VAL A 21 -20.50 -11.35 10.78
N GLU A 22 -19.34 -11.96 10.49
CA GLU A 22 -18.00 -11.42 10.74
C GLU A 22 -17.04 -11.94 9.66
N PRO A 23 -15.94 -11.21 9.35
CA PRO A 23 -14.80 -11.81 8.66
C PRO A 23 -14.32 -13.03 9.46
N PRO A 24 -13.76 -14.07 8.80
CA PRO A 24 -13.19 -15.20 9.51
C PRO A 24 -12.23 -14.69 10.61
N LEU A 25 -12.37 -15.25 11.82
CA LEU A 25 -11.45 -14.96 12.90
C LEU A 25 -10.02 -15.23 12.41
N PRO A 26 -9.05 -14.36 12.71
CA PRO A 26 -7.74 -14.53 12.13
C PRO A 26 -7.11 -15.81 12.69
N SER A 27 -6.31 -16.47 11.86
CA SER A 27 -5.80 -17.82 12.15
C SER A 27 -4.70 -17.85 13.21
N SER A 28 -4.07 -16.71 13.52
CA SER A 28 -3.02 -16.63 14.54
C SER A 28 -3.57 -16.31 15.92
N GLU A 29 -3.03 -16.98 16.95
CA GLU A 29 -3.41 -16.81 18.36
C GLU A 29 -3.28 -15.33 18.82
N ALA A 30 -2.24 -14.63 18.38
CA ALA A 30 -2.03 -13.21 18.62
C ALA A 30 -3.14 -12.31 18.05
N ALA A 31 -3.90 -12.79 17.08
CA ALA A 31 -4.98 -12.06 16.43
C ALA A 31 -6.37 -12.39 16.99
N GLN A 32 -6.48 -13.49 17.73
CA GLN A 32 -7.71 -13.93 18.38
C GLN A 32 -7.88 -13.34 19.77
N ASN A 33 -6.78 -12.95 20.42
CA ASN A 33 -6.78 -12.58 21.83
C ASN A 33 -7.13 -11.12 22.15
N HIS A 34 -7.52 -10.30 21.17
CA HIS A 34 -7.98 -8.89 21.33
C HIS A 34 -7.18 -8.08 22.36
N VAL A 35 -5.88 -8.35 22.51
CA VAL A 35 -5.03 -7.61 23.44
C VAL A 35 -4.67 -6.32 22.72
N PRO A 36 -5.11 -5.13 23.21
CA PRO A 36 -4.75 -3.87 22.61
C PRO A 36 -3.24 -3.77 22.51
N ASN A 37 -2.72 -4.02 21.32
CA ASN A 37 -1.30 -3.95 21.04
C ASN A 37 -1.12 -2.68 20.21
N SER A 38 -0.47 -1.70 20.82
CA SER A 38 0.14 -0.61 20.06
C SER A 38 0.97 -1.27 18.96
N TYR A 39 0.63 -1.00 17.70
CA TYR A 39 1.35 -1.57 16.56
C TYR A 39 2.74 -0.93 16.52
N LEU A 40 3.65 -1.46 17.35
CA LEU A 40 5.02 -0.99 17.48
C LEU A 40 5.86 -1.74 16.46
N ASN A 41 5.79 -1.25 15.22
CA ASN A 41 6.55 -1.79 14.12
C ASN A 41 8.06 -1.76 14.40
N SER A 42 8.48 -0.81 15.26
CA SER A 42 9.84 -0.69 15.74
C SER A 42 10.37 -1.91 16.50
N GLN A 43 9.47 -2.69 17.10
CA GLN A 43 9.81 -3.86 17.91
C GLN A 43 9.82 -5.16 17.10
N LEU A 44 9.46 -5.14 15.81
CA LEU A 44 9.55 -6.33 14.95
C LEU A 44 11.01 -6.70 14.72
N ALA A 45 11.50 -7.69 15.47
CA ALA A 45 12.88 -8.14 15.47
C ALA A 45 13.12 -9.42 14.63
N HIS A 46 12.17 -9.80 13.76
CA HIS A 46 12.34 -11.00 12.93
C HIS A 46 13.52 -10.82 11.97
N GLU A 47 14.39 -11.84 11.88
CA GLU A 47 15.66 -11.77 11.12
C GLU A 47 15.47 -11.32 9.66
N LYS A 48 14.43 -11.81 8.98
CA LYS A 48 14.11 -11.40 7.59
C LYS A 48 13.75 -9.92 7.47
N ILE A 49 13.00 -9.38 8.43
CA ILE A 49 12.63 -7.96 8.47
C ILE A 49 13.89 -7.12 8.71
N ALA A 50 14.70 -7.51 9.69
CA ALA A 50 15.97 -6.85 9.99
C ALA A 50 16.92 -6.84 8.78
N ALA A 51 17.01 -7.96 8.04
CA ALA A 51 17.81 -8.07 6.84
C ALA A 51 17.34 -7.13 5.72
N ILE A 52 16.02 -6.98 5.52
CA ILE A 52 15.46 -6.03 4.55
C ILE A 52 15.73 -4.59 4.97
N ARG A 53 15.45 -4.23 6.23
CA ARG A 53 15.73 -2.89 6.75
C ARG A 53 17.21 -2.51 6.64
N ALA A 54 18.12 -3.49 6.78
CA ALA A 54 19.55 -3.28 6.62
C ALA A 54 19.99 -2.95 5.18
N LYS A 55 19.17 -3.30 4.16
CA LYS A 55 19.40 -2.90 2.76
C LYS A 55 19.00 -1.46 2.46
N SER A 56 18.27 -0.81 3.38
CA SER A 56 17.70 0.51 3.15
C SER A 56 18.76 1.54 2.74
N THR A 57 18.44 2.26 1.66
CA THR A 57 19.20 3.39 1.11
C THR A 57 18.86 4.72 1.79
N ILE A 58 18.05 4.70 2.86
CA ILE A 58 17.66 5.88 3.64
C ILE A 58 18.79 6.25 4.62
N SER A 59 19.26 7.49 4.55
CA SER A 59 20.50 7.95 5.22
C SER A 59 20.40 8.12 6.74
N ALA A 60 19.20 8.08 7.32
CA ALA A 60 18.98 8.16 8.76
C ALA A 60 18.57 6.79 9.33
N LYS A 61 19.45 6.16 10.12
CA LYS A 61 19.20 4.88 10.79
C LYS A 61 17.90 4.84 11.61
N ASP A 62 17.46 5.99 12.13
CA ASP A 62 16.25 6.11 12.94
C ASP A 62 14.99 6.42 12.10
N ALA A 63 15.11 6.71 10.80
CA ALA A 63 13.98 6.99 9.93
C ALA A 63 13.30 5.72 9.41
N VAL A 64 13.97 4.57 9.44
CA VAL A 64 13.49 3.33 8.81
C VAL A 64 12.50 2.55 9.72
N ASN A 65 12.19 3.10 10.91
CA ASN A 65 11.58 2.35 12.00
C ASN A 65 10.62 3.22 12.84
N ILE A 66 9.75 3.97 12.17
CA ILE A 66 8.84 4.92 12.80
C ILE A 66 7.58 4.20 13.27
N ASP A 67 7.32 4.24 14.57
CA ASP A 67 6.03 3.86 15.10
C ASP A 67 5.02 4.99 14.82
N TYR A 68 4.08 4.75 13.92
CA TYR A 68 2.97 5.66 13.65
C TYR A 68 1.86 5.57 14.72
N SER A 69 2.22 5.24 15.96
CA SER A 69 1.27 5.11 17.06
C SER A 69 0.68 6.46 17.44
N GLN A 70 -0.60 6.47 17.80
CA GLN A 70 -1.25 7.65 18.37
C GLN A 70 -1.36 7.48 19.89
N ASP A 71 -1.26 8.59 20.63
CA ASP A 71 -1.47 8.59 22.08
C ASP A 71 -2.92 8.18 22.39
N ALA A 72 -3.11 7.31 23.38
CA ALA A 72 -4.43 6.86 23.82
C ALA A 72 -5.29 8.02 24.39
N GLY A 73 -4.67 9.10 24.87
CA GLY A 73 -5.32 10.30 25.37
C GLY A 73 -5.47 11.42 24.34
N LEU A 74 -5.17 11.19 23.06
CA LEU A 74 -5.17 12.22 22.02
C LEU A 74 -6.53 12.94 21.89
N TYR A 75 -7.64 12.21 22.08
CA TYR A 75 -8.97 12.81 22.13
C TYR A 75 -9.80 12.24 23.30
N PRO A 76 -10.84 12.95 23.78
CA PRO A 76 -11.68 12.47 24.89
C PRO A 76 -12.35 11.13 24.55
N GLU A 77 -12.54 10.24 25.54
CA GLU A 77 -13.19 8.92 25.34
C GLU A 77 -14.59 9.01 24.70
N THR A 78 -15.29 10.13 24.89
CA THR A 78 -16.62 10.39 24.32
C THR A 78 -16.59 10.84 22.86
N PHE A 79 -15.41 11.11 22.31
CA PHE A 79 -15.25 11.56 20.93
C PHE A 79 -15.30 10.35 19.99
N PRO A 80 -16.05 10.39 18.87
CA PRO A 80 -16.11 9.30 17.90
C PRO A 80 -14.86 9.34 17.00
N TYR A 81 -13.73 8.84 17.52
CA TYR A 81 -12.47 8.70 16.78
C TYR A 81 -11.87 7.31 16.97
N PHE A 82 -10.81 7.07 16.21
CA PHE A 82 -10.00 5.86 16.27
C PHE A 82 -8.57 6.22 16.69
N VAL A 83 -8.00 5.43 17.61
CA VAL A 83 -6.57 5.45 17.97
C VAL A 83 -5.87 4.32 17.23
N ARG A 84 -4.81 4.63 16.48
CA ARG A 84 -4.04 3.64 15.72
C ARG A 84 -3.40 2.56 16.60
N GLY A 85 -3.93 1.34 16.48
CA GLY A 85 -3.46 0.10 17.08
C GLY A 85 -4.03 -1.08 16.28
N ARG A 86 -3.48 -2.29 16.46
CA ARG A 86 -3.86 -3.45 15.63
C ARG A 86 -5.37 -3.73 15.69
N ASP A 87 -5.90 -3.86 16.90
CA ASP A 87 -7.27 -4.30 17.12
C ASP A 87 -8.27 -3.18 16.88
N SER A 88 -7.94 -1.96 17.31
CA SER A 88 -8.74 -0.77 17.06
C SER A 88 -8.87 -0.48 15.56
N LEU A 89 -7.82 -0.75 14.76
CA LEU A 89 -7.83 -0.47 13.31
C LEU A 89 -8.79 -1.42 12.60
N ARG A 90 -8.66 -2.71 12.91
CA ARG A 90 -9.50 -3.75 12.34
C ARG A 90 -10.97 -3.55 12.74
N GLU A 91 -11.23 -3.27 14.02
CA GLU A 91 -12.58 -3.01 14.53
C GLU A 91 -13.20 -1.80 13.83
N TYR A 92 -12.45 -0.69 13.75
CA TYR A 92 -12.95 0.52 13.12
C TYR A 92 -13.24 0.32 11.64
N ILE A 93 -12.30 -0.26 10.87
CA ILE A 93 -12.51 -0.53 9.43
C ILE A 93 -13.69 -1.48 9.22
N THR A 94 -13.83 -2.51 10.06
CA THR A 94 -14.97 -3.44 9.99
C THR A 94 -16.29 -2.72 10.23
N SER A 95 -16.35 -1.84 11.24
CA SER A 95 -17.52 -1.00 11.50
C SER A 95 -17.79 -0.04 10.34
N LEU A 96 -16.75 0.62 9.82
CA LEU A 96 -16.85 1.55 8.69
C LEU A 96 -17.45 0.85 7.46
N PHE A 97 -16.92 -0.30 7.05
CA PHE A 97 -17.35 -1.02 5.85
C PHE A 97 -18.74 -1.65 5.98
N THR A 98 -19.20 -1.90 7.21
CA THR A 98 -20.53 -2.49 7.47
C THR A 98 -21.61 -1.43 7.71
N SER A 99 -21.23 -0.21 8.12
CA SER A 99 -22.17 0.88 8.43
C SER A 99 -22.36 1.87 7.27
N GLN A 100 -21.38 2.01 6.38
CA GLN A 100 -21.43 2.95 5.27
C GLN A 100 -20.52 2.56 4.10
N ILE A 101 -20.70 3.22 2.95
CA ILE A 101 -19.80 3.07 1.81
C ILE A 101 -18.53 3.89 2.08
N ALA A 102 -17.40 3.21 2.22
CA ALA A 102 -16.10 3.85 2.28
C ALA A 102 -15.56 4.14 0.87
N LEU A 103 -15.02 5.34 0.67
CA LEU A 103 -14.46 5.77 -0.61
C LEU A 103 -12.96 5.50 -0.64
N TYR A 104 -12.54 4.63 -1.56
CA TYR A 104 -11.16 4.50 -1.99
C TYR A 104 -10.85 5.57 -3.05
N ASP A 105 -9.60 6.02 -3.08
CA ASP A 105 -9.16 7.08 -3.99
C ASP A 105 -9.15 6.66 -5.46
N GLY A 106 -8.73 7.59 -6.32
CA GLY A 106 -8.70 7.41 -7.76
C GLY A 106 -7.32 7.04 -8.31
N ALA A 107 -7.22 7.05 -9.64
CA ALA A 107 -6.00 6.66 -10.35
C ALA A 107 -4.83 7.66 -10.16
N MET A 108 -3.83 7.26 -9.38
CA MET A 108 -2.55 7.96 -9.21
C MET A 108 -1.87 8.29 -10.55
N GLY A 109 -1.73 7.32 -11.45
CA GLY A 109 -1.05 7.52 -12.75
C GLY A 109 -1.69 8.59 -13.63
N THR A 110 -3.02 8.69 -13.65
CA THR A 110 -3.73 9.74 -14.40
C THR A 110 -3.45 11.12 -13.81
N MET A 111 -3.37 11.22 -12.49
CA MET A 111 -3.03 12.48 -11.81
C MET A 111 -1.59 12.88 -12.11
N ILE A 112 -0.63 11.96 -12.03
CA ILE A 112 0.77 12.20 -12.40
C ILE A 112 0.89 12.65 -13.86
N GLN A 113 0.16 12.02 -14.80
CA GLN A 113 0.15 12.45 -16.21
C GLN A 113 -0.38 13.88 -16.37
N ASN A 114 -1.42 14.26 -15.62
CA ASN A 114 -1.94 15.63 -15.63
C ASN A 114 -0.92 16.63 -15.09
N TYR A 115 -0.20 16.28 -14.01
CA TYR A 115 0.92 17.08 -13.51
C TYR A 115 2.06 17.17 -14.53
N SER A 116 2.45 16.07 -15.18
CA SER A 116 3.49 16.05 -16.22
C SER A 116 3.17 17.02 -17.35
N LYS A 117 1.90 17.09 -17.79
CA LYS A 117 1.46 18.04 -18.83
C LYS A 117 1.52 19.50 -18.38
N ARG A 118 1.28 19.79 -17.10
CA ARG A 118 1.22 21.15 -16.54
C ARG A 118 2.58 21.68 -16.10
N ASN A 119 3.41 20.80 -15.54
CA ASN A 119 4.64 21.13 -14.83
C ASN A 119 5.91 20.56 -15.50
N ARG A 120 5.76 19.84 -16.62
CA ARG A 120 6.85 19.17 -17.36
C ARG A 120 7.66 18.23 -16.46
N LEU A 121 7.10 17.06 -16.16
CA LEU A 121 7.86 15.97 -15.54
C LEU A 121 8.62 15.23 -16.65
N GLU A 122 9.84 15.67 -16.93
CA GLU A 122 10.78 15.07 -17.85
C GLU A 122 11.80 14.19 -17.10
N GLU A 123 12.75 13.59 -17.82
CA GLU A 123 13.73 12.65 -17.27
C GLU A 123 14.49 13.24 -16.08
N GLU A 124 14.83 14.52 -16.14
CA GLU A 124 15.54 15.24 -15.08
C GLU A 124 14.72 15.33 -13.79
N GLU A 125 13.42 15.59 -13.86
CA GLU A 125 12.55 15.62 -12.68
C GLU A 125 12.33 14.21 -12.12
N TYR A 126 12.19 13.19 -12.97
CA TYR A 126 12.11 11.80 -12.50
C TYR A 126 13.37 11.42 -11.72
N ARG A 127 14.56 11.74 -12.24
CA ARG A 127 15.84 11.48 -11.58
C ARG A 127 16.01 12.26 -10.28
N GLY A 128 15.57 13.51 -10.26
CA GLY A 128 15.88 14.46 -9.19
C GLY A 128 17.39 14.54 -8.91
N ASP A 129 17.75 15.03 -7.73
CA ASP A 129 19.16 15.13 -7.34
C ASP A 129 19.79 13.76 -7.04
N LYS A 130 19.00 12.84 -6.49
CA LYS A 130 19.47 11.53 -6.00
C LYS A 130 19.92 10.61 -7.14
N PHE A 131 19.23 10.64 -8.28
CA PHE A 131 19.48 9.73 -9.41
C PHE A 131 19.95 10.46 -10.67
N LYS A 132 20.54 11.65 -10.51
CA LYS A 132 20.98 12.50 -11.63
C LYS A 132 21.83 11.74 -12.63
N ASP A 133 22.81 10.98 -12.15
CA ASP A 133 23.78 10.24 -12.98
C ASP A 133 23.41 8.75 -13.16
N TRP A 134 22.13 8.39 -13.02
CA TRP A 134 21.66 7.00 -13.19
C TRP A 134 21.94 6.44 -14.60
N SER A 135 22.25 5.16 -14.71
CA SER A 135 22.76 4.50 -15.91
C SER A 135 21.74 4.43 -17.06
N CYS A 136 20.46 4.28 -16.75
CA CYS A 136 19.38 4.07 -17.72
C CYS A 136 18.27 5.12 -17.57
N ASN A 137 17.35 5.17 -18.54
CA ASN A 137 16.20 6.09 -18.49
C ASN A 137 15.20 5.64 -17.43
N VAL A 138 14.70 6.60 -16.64
CA VAL A 138 13.79 6.32 -15.52
C VAL A 138 12.43 6.97 -15.68
N LYS A 139 12.24 7.86 -16.66
CA LYS A 139 10.94 8.44 -16.98
C LYS A 139 9.90 7.34 -17.24
N GLY A 140 8.79 7.43 -16.51
CA GLY A 140 7.71 6.44 -16.52
C GLY A 140 7.68 5.54 -15.29
N ASN A 141 8.77 5.49 -14.52
CA ASN A 141 8.76 4.90 -13.18
C ASN A 141 8.05 5.84 -12.19
N ASN A 142 6.72 5.85 -12.21
CA ASN A 142 5.92 6.79 -11.39
C ASN A 142 6.16 6.61 -9.88
N ASP A 143 6.43 5.39 -9.44
CA ASP A 143 6.69 5.06 -8.04
C ASP A 143 7.89 5.85 -7.49
N MET A 144 8.92 6.10 -8.31
CA MET A 144 10.11 6.84 -7.91
C MET A 144 9.85 8.31 -7.54
N LEU A 145 8.74 8.87 -8.02
CA LEU A 145 8.35 10.25 -7.71
C LEU A 145 8.04 10.41 -6.21
N SER A 146 7.78 9.32 -5.48
CA SER A 146 7.70 9.36 -4.01
C SER A 146 9.01 9.79 -3.37
N ILE A 147 10.17 9.51 -4.00
CA ILE A 147 11.49 9.93 -3.54
C ILE A 147 11.87 11.28 -4.16
N THR A 148 11.71 11.43 -5.47
CA THR A 148 12.29 12.57 -6.21
C THR A 148 11.38 13.78 -6.29
N GLN A 149 10.06 13.57 -6.25
CA GLN A 149 9.04 14.61 -6.35
C GLN A 149 7.95 14.45 -5.27
N PRO A 150 8.32 14.35 -3.97
CA PRO A 150 7.37 14.01 -2.89
C PRO A 150 6.22 15.01 -2.77
N HIS A 151 6.48 16.28 -3.08
CA HIS A 151 5.47 17.35 -3.05
C HIS A 151 4.35 17.13 -4.08
N VAL A 152 4.65 16.52 -5.24
CA VAL A 152 3.64 16.19 -6.26
C VAL A 152 2.75 15.07 -5.74
N ILE A 153 3.36 13.99 -5.22
CA ILE A 153 2.63 12.83 -4.71
C ILE A 153 1.74 13.21 -3.51
N GLN A 154 2.27 13.96 -2.54
CA GLN A 154 1.46 14.49 -1.43
C GLN A 154 0.35 15.43 -1.92
N GLY A 155 0.61 16.23 -2.96
CA GLY A 155 -0.40 17.07 -3.60
C GLY A 155 -1.58 16.26 -4.15
N ILE A 156 -1.29 15.11 -4.78
CA ILE A 156 -2.32 14.20 -5.30
C ILE A 156 -3.11 13.57 -4.14
N TYR A 157 -2.44 13.09 -3.09
CA TYR A 157 -3.13 12.55 -1.91
C TYR A 157 -4.07 13.59 -1.27
N ARG A 158 -3.60 14.84 -1.10
CA ARG A 158 -4.44 15.93 -0.57
C ARG A 158 -5.68 16.16 -1.43
N GLN A 159 -5.55 16.18 -2.75
CA GLN A 159 -6.69 16.35 -3.65
C GLN A 159 -7.73 15.23 -3.48
N TYR A 160 -7.30 13.97 -3.41
CA TYR A 160 -8.23 12.87 -3.20
C TYR A 160 -8.92 12.91 -1.83
N LEU A 161 -8.23 13.35 -0.78
CA LEU A 161 -8.77 13.41 0.57
C LEU A 161 -9.68 14.63 0.81
N GLU A 162 -9.25 15.81 0.38
CA GLU A 162 -9.92 17.08 0.66
C GLU A 162 -10.99 17.40 -0.39
N GLU A 163 -10.72 17.18 -1.68
CA GLU A 163 -11.67 17.46 -2.77
C GLU A 163 -12.50 16.23 -3.13
N GLY A 164 -11.84 15.06 -3.26
CA GLY A 164 -12.51 13.80 -3.58
C GLY A 164 -13.30 13.20 -2.42
N GLY A 165 -13.01 13.62 -1.19
CA GLY A 165 -13.68 13.12 0.01
C GLY A 165 -13.34 11.67 0.38
N SER A 166 -12.22 11.14 -0.14
CA SER A 166 -11.79 9.75 0.07
C SER A 166 -11.59 9.44 1.56
N ASN A 167 -11.91 8.21 1.95
CA ASN A 167 -11.61 7.65 3.26
C ASN A 167 -10.26 6.93 3.28
N LEU A 168 -9.91 6.32 2.15
CA LEU A 168 -8.76 5.46 1.98
C LEU A 168 -7.90 6.00 0.84
N ILE A 169 -6.57 6.01 1.03
CA ILE A 169 -5.61 6.48 0.03
C ILE A 169 -4.66 5.35 -0.33
N GLY A 170 -4.58 5.04 -1.62
CA GLY A 170 -3.62 4.11 -2.18
C GLY A 170 -2.22 4.69 -2.24
N THR A 171 -1.23 3.97 -1.74
CA THR A 171 0.18 4.37 -1.87
C THR A 171 0.64 4.33 -3.33
N ASN A 172 1.54 5.24 -3.71
CA ASN A 172 2.21 5.26 -5.01
C ASN A 172 3.31 4.17 -5.08
N THR A 173 2.89 2.90 -4.99
CA THR A 173 3.79 1.74 -4.81
C THR A 173 3.39 0.54 -5.68
N PHE A 174 2.59 0.77 -6.73
CA PHE A 174 2.03 -0.30 -7.55
C PHE A 174 3.11 -1.18 -8.21
N SER A 175 4.27 -0.60 -8.55
CA SER A 175 5.38 -1.30 -9.19
C SER A 175 6.61 -1.40 -8.29
N SER A 176 6.52 -1.01 -7.02
CA SER A 176 7.65 -0.93 -6.07
C SER A 176 8.07 -2.32 -5.58
N THR A 177 8.53 -3.16 -6.50
CA THR A 177 8.99 -4.52 -6.24
C THR A 177 10.35 -4.72 -6.88
N THR A 178 11.19 -5.56 -6.29
CA THR A 178 12.53 -5.88 -6.81
C THR A 178 12.46 -6.37 -8.26
N ILE A 179 11.44 -7.15 -8.60
CA ILE A 179 11.22 -7.66 -9.96
C ILE A 179 10.89 -6.53 -10.97
N ALA A 180 9.97 -5.63 -10.64
CA ALA A 180 9.59 -4.56 -11.56
C ALA A 180 10.62 -3.43 -11.62
N MET A 181 11.32 -3.15 -10.52
CA MET A 181 12.39 -2.16 -10.48
C MET A 181 13.64 -2.57 -11.29
N ALA A 182 13.79 -3.86 -11.61
CA ALA A 182 14.84 -4.34 -12.49
C ALA A 182 14.76 -3.75 -13.91
N ASP A 183 13.58 -3.36 -14.39
CA ASP A 183 13.44 -2.67 -15.68
C ASP A 183 14.13 -1.28 -15.68
N TYR A 184 14.43 -0.74 -14.49
CA TYR A 184 15.08 0.55 -14.26
C TYR A 184 16.44 0.41 -13.53
N GLU A 185 16.98 -0.80 -13.38
CA GLU A 185 18.20 -1.11 -12.59
C GLU A 185 18.13 -0.64 -11.11
N MET A 186 16.91 -0.53 -10.54
CA MET A 186 16.61 0.08 -9.23
C MET A 186 16.21 -0.94 -8.15
N GLU A 187 16.59 -2.20 -8.28
CA GLU A 187 16.22 -3.28 -7.37
C GLU A 187 16.50 -2.94 -5.89
N ASP A 188 17.65 -2.33 -5.61
CA ASP A 188 18.07 -1.94 -4.25
C ASP A 188 17.18 -0.86 -3.62
N TYR A 189 16.35 -0.18 -4.40
CA TYR A 189 15.45 0.88 -3.94
C TYR A 189 14.03 0.39 -3.68
N ALA A 190 13.71 -0.89 -3.94
CA ALA A 190 12.35 -1.43 -3.75
C ALA A 190 11.83 -1.15 -2.33
N TYR A 191 12.65 -1.38 -1.30
CA TYR A 191 12.28 -1.06 0.07
C TYR A 191 12.00 0.45 0.28
N GLU A 192 12.92 1.33 -0.14
CA GLU A 192 12.79 2.79 0.08
C GLU A 192 11.57 3.36 -0.65
N LEU A 193 11.27 2.88 -1.86
CA LEU A 193 10.11 3.31 -2.62
C LEU A 193 8.79 3.02 -1.89
N ASN A 194 8.67 1.83 -1.29
CA ASN A 194 7.49 1.49 -0.50
C ASN A 194 7.40 2.29 0.79
N TYR A 195 8.53 2.44 1.48
CA TYR A 195 8.61 3.23 2.69
C TYR A 195 8.17 4.67 2.44
N GLU A 196 8.75 5.34 1.43
CA GLU A 196 8.43 6.72 1.09
C GLU A 196 6.99 6.86 0.55
N GLY A 197 6.56 5.92 -0.30
CA GLY A 197 5.19 5.90 -0.83
C GLY A 197 4.12 5.84 0.27
N ALA A 198 4.35 5.00 1.29
CA ALA A 198 3.49 4.88 2.46
C ALA A 198 3.64 6.05 3.44
N ARG A 199 4.87 6.50 3.74
CA ARG A 199 5.14 7.62 4.66
C ARG A 199 4.44 8.89 4.19
N LEU A 200 4.57 9.23 2.90
CA LEU A 200 3.92 10.41 2.33
C LEU A 200 2.40 10.32 2.42
N ALA A 201 1.81 9.14 2.16
CA ALA A 201 0.37 8.93 2.29
C ALA A 201 -0.06 9.08 3.76
N ARG A 202 0.72 8.55 4.69
CA ARG A 202 0.45 8.60 6.12
C ARG A 202 0.48 10.02 6.66
N GLU A 203 1.49 10.80 6.30
CA GLU A 203 1.60 12.21 6.68
C GLU A 203 0.37 13.00 6.25
N VAL A 204 -0.06 12.84 5.00
CA VAL A 204 -1.22 13.56 4.47
C VAL A 204 -2.52 13.05 5.11
N CYS A 205 -2.70 11.75 5.28
CA CYS A 205 -3.88 11.20 5.95
C CYS A 205 -3.96 11.69 7.41
N ASP A 206 -2.84 11.78 8.14
CA ASP A 206 -2.81 12.31 9.50
C ASP A 206 -3.10 13.82 9.53
N GLU A 207 -2.53 14.59 8.60
CA GLU A 207 -2.81 16.02 8.44
C GLU A 207 -4.32 16.28 8.24
N VAL A 208 -4.94 15.56 7.30
CA VAL A 208 -6.37 15.75 6.98
C VAL A 208 -7.26 15.20 8.11
N THR A 209 -6.87 14.10 8.76
CA THR A 209 -7.58 13.58 9.94
C THR A 209 -7.54 14.56 11.10
N ALA A 210 -6.41 15.24 11.34
CA ALA A 210 -6.33 16.24 12.40
C ALA A 210 -7.27 17.44 12.18
N LYS A 211 -7.58 17.78 10.92
CA LYS A 211 -8.56 18.83 10.56
C LYS A 211 -10.00 18.39 10.83
N ASP A 212 -10.30 17.11 10.67
CA ASP A 212 -11.61 16.51 10.97
C ASP A 212 -11.44 15.10 11.58
N PRO A 213 -11.24 15.03 12.91
CA PRO A 213 -10.97 13.76 13.59
C PRO A 213 -12.17 12.81 13.61
N THR A 214 -13.38 13.28 13.28
CA THR A 214 -14.59 12.45 13.20
C THR A 214 -14.58 11.52 11.99
N LYS A 215 -13.72 11.81 11.01
CA LYS A 215 -13.52 11.02 9.80
C LYS A 215 -12.04 10.65 9.66
N PRO A 216 -11.54 9.59 10.31
CA PRO A 216 -10.15 9.15 10.11
C PRO A 216 -9.89 8.76 8.66
N ARG A 217 -8.67 9.06 8.17
CA ARG A 217 -8.16 8.70 6.85
C ARG A 217 -7.14 7.57 6.97
N PHE A 218 -7.28 6.58 6.10
CA PHE A 218 -6.50 5.33 6.15
C PHE A 218 -5.57 5.22 4.94
N VAL A 219 -4.37 4.69 5.17
CA VAL A 219 -3.39 4.40 4.14
C VAL A 219 -3.54 2.95 3.68
N VAL A 220 -3.65 2.76 2.38
CA VAL A 220 -3.72 1.46 1.72
C VAL A 220 -2.41 1.24 0.98
N GLY A 221 -1.59 0.33 1.48
CA GLY A 221 -0.41 -0.18 0.80
C GLY A 221 -0.82 -0.93 -0.47
N ALA A 222 -0.69 -0.27 -1.62
CA ALA A 222 -1.03 -0.83 -2.92
C ALA A 222 0.07 -1.77 -3.40
N ILE A 223 -0.29 -3.03 -3.63
CA ILE A 223 0.58 -4.11 -4.10
C ILE A 223 0.11 -4.47 -5.51
N GLY A 224 0.77 -3.94 -6.54
CA GLY A 224 0.45 -4.29 -7.90
C GLY A 224 1.06 -5.65 -8.31
N PRO A 225 0.60 -6.22 -9.42
CA PRO A 225 1.25 -7.39 -9.99
C PRO A 225 2.63 -7.01 -10.55
N THR A 226 3.61 -7.90 -10.41
CA THR A 226 4.90 -7.73 -11.09
C THR A 226 4.75 -7.82 -12.63
N ASN A 227 5.76 -7.38 -13.37
CA ASN A 227 5.85 -7.58 -14.83
C ASN A 227 6.15 -9.04 -15.24
N ARG A 228 6.32 -9.96 -14.28
CA ARG A 228 6.53 -11.40 -14.50
C ARG A 228 5.33 -12.21 -14.01
N THR A 229 4.91 -13.19 -14.82
CA THR A 229 3.77 -14.05 -14.50
C THR A 229 4.23 -15.43 -14.03
N GLY A 230 3.81 -15.84 -12.82
CA GLY A 230 4.10 -17.18 -12.30
C GLY A 230 3.24 -18.30 -12.89
N SER A 231 2.10 -17.97 -13.52
CA SER A 231 1.13 -18.93 -14.05
C SER A 231 1.12 -19.06 -15.58
N ILE A 232 1.78 -18.16 -16.30
CA ILE A 232 1.79 -18.10 -17.77
C ILE A 232 3.22 -18.23 -18.27
N SER A 233 3.45 -19.11 -19.24
CA SER A 233 4.76 -19.26 -19.86
C SER A 233 5.10 -18.02 -20.70
N PRO A 234 6.36 -17.54 -20.66
CA PRO A 234 6.85 -16.50 -21.58
C PRO A 234 7.02 -17.00 -23.02
N SER A 235 7.03 -18.32 -23.23
CA SER A 235 7.35 -18.95 -24.51
C SER A 235 6.15 -19.73 -25.04
N VAL A 236 5.77 -19.45 -26.28
CA VAL A 236 4.74 -20.23 -26.99
C VAL A 236 5.20 -21.67 -27.22
N GLU A 237 6.49 -21.88 -27.43
CA GLU A 237 7.08 -23.18 -27.76
C GLU A 237 7.38 -24.05 -26.53
N ASP A 238 7.43 -23.44 -25.35
CA ASP A 238 7.66 -24.16 -24.09
C ASP A 238 6.61 -23.77 -23.05
N PRO A 239 5.50 -24.53 -22.91
CA PRO A 239 4.47 -24.24 -21.92
C PRO A 239 4.92 -24.48 -20.47
N SER A 240 6.07 -25.14 -20.25
CA SER A 240 6.63 -25.41 -18.92
C SER A 240 7.52 -24.29 -18.40
N ALA A 241 8.06 -23.44 -19.28
CA ALA A 241 8.92 -22.31 -18.90
C ALA A 241 8.19 -21.31 -17.98
N ARG A 242 8.93 -20.72 -17.04
CA ARG A 242 8.47 -19.63 -16.16
C ARG A 242 9.56 -18.58 -16.03
N ASN A 243 9.16 -17.31 -16.02
CA ASN A 243 10.07 -16.17 -15.80
C ASN A 243 10.40 -15.93 -14.33
N VAL A 244 9.65 -16.56 -13.43
CA VAL A 244 9.75 -16.37 -11.99
C VAL A 244 9.23 -17.62 -11.28
N THR A 245 9.81 -17.93 -10.14
CA THR A 245 9.40 -18.97 -9.21
C THR A 245 8.46 -18.42 -8.14
N PHE A 246 7.77 -19.30 -7.42
CA PHE A 246 6.92 -18.88 -6.30
C PHE A 246 7.75 -18.24 -5.19
N ASP A 247 8.91 -18.81 -4.86
CA ASP A 247 9.77 -18.31 -3.78
C ASP A 247 10.33 -16.92 -4.11
N GLU A 248 10.72 -16.65 -5.36
CA GLU A 248 11.12 -15.30 -5.80
C GLU A 248 9.99 -14.27 -5.65
N LEU A 249 8.74 -14.66 -5.96
CA LEU A 249 7.59 -13.78 -5.74
C LEU A 249 7.34 -13.53 -4.24
N VAL A 250 7.48 -14.57 -3.41
CA VAL A 250 7.35 -14.43 -1.94
C VAL A 250 8.40 -13.46 -1.41
N GLU A 251 9.66 -13.61 -1.80
CA GLU A 251 10.74 -12.71 -1.37
C GLU A 251 10.50 -11.27 -1.84
N THR A 252 10.10 -11.11 -3.11
CA THR A 252 9.80 -9.81 -3.73
C THR A 252 8.67 -9.07 -3.00
N TYR A 253 7.54 -9.73 -2.76
CA TYR A 253 6.42 -9.10 -2.05
C TYR A 253 6.70 -8.94 -0.55
N PHE A 254 7.50 -9.82 0.06
CA PHE A 254 7.86 -9.67 1.47
C PHE A 254 8.69 -8.40 1.69
N GLU A 255 9.65 -8.09 0.80
CA GLU A 255 10.40 -6.82 0.82
C GLU A 255 9.48 -5.60 0.66
N GLN A 256 8.54 -5.67 -0.30
CA GLN A 256 7.53 -4.63 -0.50
C GLN A 256 6.71 -4.37 0.76
N ILE A 257 6.17 -5.43 1.37
CA ILE A 257 5.31 -5.35 2.55
C ILE A 257 6.07 -4.77 3.73
N VAL A 258 7.33 -5.16 3.96
CA VAL A 258 8.14 -4.61 5.04
C VAL A 258 8.27 -3.09 4.87
N GLY A 259 8.58 -2.59 3.66
CA GLY A 259 8.62 -1.15 3.39
C GLY A 259 7.27 -0.45 3.60
N LEU A 260 6.16 -1.04 3.16
CA LEU A 260 4.81 -0.48 3.34
C LEU A 260 4.42 -0.38 4.81
N MET A 261 4.69 -1.42 5.61
CA MET A 261 4.41 -1.39 7.04
C MET A 261 5.30 -0.38 7.75
N ASP A 262 6.59 -0.32 7.41
CA ASP A 262 7.58 0.63 7.94
C ASP A 262 7.22 2.08 7.58
N GLY A 263 6.58 2.32 6.44
CA GLY A 263 6.05 3.62 6.04
C GLY A 263 4.64 3.94 6.57
N GLY A 264 3.99 3.04 7.31
CA GLY A 264 2.73 3.35 8.01
C GLY A 264 1.45 3.02 7.24
N ALA A 265 1.46 2.00 6.38
CA ALA A 265 0.24 1.47 5.79
C ALA A 265 -0.70 0.85 6.85
N ASP A 266 -2.00 1.13 6.74
CA ASP A 266 -3.04 0.58 7.60
C ASP A 266 -3.62 -0.73 7.02
N ILE A 267 -3.74 -0.79 5.69
CA ILE A 267 -4.32 -1.92 4.93
C ILE A 267 -3.34 -2.31 3.82
N LEU A 268 -3.18 -3.61 3.55
CA LEU A 268 -2.49 -4.08 2.35
C LEU A 268 -3.54 -4.49 1.31
N MET A 269 -3.40 -4.01 0.08
CA MET A 269 -4.31 -4.33 -1.03
C MET A 269 -3.52 -4.94 -2.18
N VAL A 270 -3.77 -6.23 -2.41
CA VAL A 270 -3.22 -7.06 -3.49
C VAL A 270 -4.18 -7.12 -4.66
#